data_AF-A0A6A6HZ82-F1
#
_entry.id   AF-A0A6A6HZ82-F1
#
_cell.length_a   1.000
_cell.length_b   1.000
_cell.length_c   1.000
_cell.angle_alpha   90.00
_cell.angle_beta   90.00
_cell.angle_gamma   90.00
#
_symmetry.space_group_name_H-M   'P 1'
#
loop_
_entity.id
_entity.type
_entity.pdbx_description
1 polymer ?
#
loop_
_entity_poly.entity_id
_entity_poly.type
_entity_poly.pdbx_seq_one_letter_code
_entity_poly.pdbx_strand_id
1 'polypeptide(L)'
;MLPTSAKAIELLPQNLPAAPAAPDPAAPVTAAAAPQALEATPPSHIHRRDHSNALVRQWIANNLKDTSSRATATRRVLTFQRNYQNVFSAVNPAPLYQTPLYNQWNSIEPLVTDTMVARGVAENRICHGQFSRLHRLTCGHLVYVAEAAACGVSCAGAARNNYAGVGASFHCRLCFRRRSGEERGRVLRRWHDALLPEFIDLGEEAREWEKFRWIARECEPAYVEPHGHIMLPRVADIMAYVRAFEINKEEEMMLKLDEVCSTGMGEHRDIGGLAKDFFGQLLRHHHVFVHAELGTLATVAVMLALHLKGVVGNYELLLEKFEAPPRPECPFSTLYDIARNRIVELAAFSVLDDFLAKAPVKYRAEQHVRNGDVKTVARRVWTKAAERSLFGWKYRWTERGRIMASCIQFAMKCYRIKIEIDEVMERLGVAKNFISDTVVQNALKHFLAGSID
;
A
#
# COMPACT_ATOMS: atom_id res chain seq x y z
N MET A 1 41.41 35.87 -10.12
CA MET A 1 40.80 36.39 -11.36
C MET A 1 39.31 36.12 -11.28
N LEU A 2 38.56 37.17 -10.93
CA LEU A 2 37.10 37.26 -10.90
C LEU A 2 36.76 38.51 -11.71
N PRO A 3 35.68 38.53 -12.49
CA PRO A 3 35.04 39.78 -12.86
C PRO A 3 33.77 39.99 -12.04
N THR A 4 33.73 41.17 -11.42
CA THR A 4 32.60 41.82 -10.75
C THR A 4 31.79 42.68 -11.73
N SER A 5 30.51 42.84 -11.35
CA SER A 5 29.60 43.97 -11.59
C SER A 5 28.87 44.09 -12.94
N ALA A 6 27.54 44.13 -12.89
CA ALA A 6 26.79 45.39 -12.97
C ALA A 6 25.32 45.23 -12.49
N LYS A 7 24.88 46.18 -11.65
CA LYS A 7 23.47 46.58 -11.35
C LYS A 7 22.85 47.20 -12.63
N ALA A 8 21.57 47.47 -12.83
CA ALA A 8 20.36 47.76 -12.04
C ALA A 8 19.14 47.44 -12.97
N ILE A 9 17.87 47.38 -12.55
CA ILE A 9 16.97 48.52 -12.27
C ILE A 9 15.66 47.95 -11.69
N GLU A 10 15.10 48.69 -10.73
CA GLU A 10 13.82 48.53 -10.03
C GLU A 10 12.60 48.59 -10.95
N LEU A 11 11.49 47.97 -10.54
CA LEU A 11 10.18 48.62 -10.36
C LEU A 11 9.12 47.59 -9.88
N LEU A 12 8.70 47.77 -8.63
CA LEU A 12 7.43 47.24 -8.09
C LEU A 12 6.25 47.98 -8.75
N PRO A 13 5.06 47.37 -8.76
CA PRO A 13 4.05 47.88 -7.84
C PRO A 13 3.46 46.80 -6.94
N GLN A 14 3.40 47.15 -5.66
CA GLN A 14 2.56 46.53 -4.64
C GLN A 14 1.09 46.77 -4.99
N ASN A 15 0.31 45.71 -5.07
CA ASN A 15 -1.15 45.76 -4.98
C ASN A 15 -1.63 44.46 -4.30
N LEU A 16 -1.59 44.46 -2.98
CA LEU A 16 -2.30 43.48 -2.16
C LEU A 16 -3.70 44.04 -1.86
N PRO A 17 -4.80 43.35 -2.20
CA PRO A 17 -6.12 43.74 -1.76
C PRO A 17 -6.26 43.53 -0.25
N ALA A 18 -6.91 44.50 0.39
CA ALA A 18 -7.17 44.55 1.82
C ALA A 18 -7.99 43.34 2.31
N ALA A 19 -7.61 42.82 3.48
CA ALA A 19 -8.38 41.81 4.19
C ALA A 19 -9.76 42.37 4.61
N PRO A 20 -10.87 41.62 4.45
CA PRO A 20 -12.15 42.05 4.97
C PRO A 20 -12.16 42.02 6.50
N ALA A 21 -12.72 43.08 7.07
CA ALA A 21 -12.82 43.34 8.50
C ALA A 21 -13.58 42.24 9.24
N ALA A 22 -13.07 41.87 10.41
CA ALA A 22 -13.77 41.02 11.37
C ALA A 22 -14.99 41.77 11.94
N PRO A 23 -16.17 41.13 12.05
CA PRO A 23 -17.28 41.70 12.81
C PRO A 23 -17.07 41.49 14.32
N ASP A 24 -17.27 42.58 15.05
CA ASP A 24 -17.24 42.69 16.51
C ASP A 24 -18.30 41.80 17.20
N PRO A 25 -18.05 41.32 18.43
CA PRO A 25 -18.94 40.42 19.15
C PRO A 25 -19.86 41.18 20.11
N ALA A 26 -21.17 41.21 19.86
CA ALA A 26 -22.14 41.60 20.88
C ALA A 26 -23.56 41.12 20.57
N ALA A 27 -24.01 40.06 21.25
CA ALA A 27 -25.38 39.95 21.78
C ALA A 27 -25.43 38.82 22.83
N PRO A 28 -25.94 39.08 24.06
CA PRO A 28 -26.14 38.05 25.06
C PRO A 28 -27.48 37.35 24.80
N VAL A 29 -27.46 36.03 24.69
CA VAL A 29 -28.67 35.21 24.72
C VAL A 29 -28.69 34.38 26.00
N THR A 30 -29.81 34.54 26.67
CA THR A 30 -30.22 34.06 27.98
C THR A 30 -30.24 32.54 28.16
N ALA A 31 -29.97 32.16 29.41
CA ALA A 31 -30.16 30.90 30.10
C ALA A 31 -31.17 29.88 29.52
N ALA A 32 -30.74 28.62 29.44
CA ALA A 32 -31.60 27.46 29.71
C ALA A 32 -30.76 26.21 30.09
N ALA A 33 -31.04 25.71 31.29
CA ALA A 33 -30.98 24.31 31.74
C ALA A 33 -29.69 23.49 31.52
N ALA A 34 -28.91 23.34 32.59
CA ALA A 34 -28.04 22.19 32.80
C ALA A 34 -28.88 20.96 33.22
N PRO A 35 -28.66 19.77 32.66
CA PRO A 35 -28.92 18.52 33.36
C PRO A 35 -27.65 18.02 34.05
N GLN A 36 -27.89 17.48 35.24
CA GLN A 36 -26.93 16.99 36.22
C GLN A 36 -25.92 15.99 35.66
N ALA A 37 -24.66 16.17 36.05
CA ALA A 37 -23.62 15.18 35.91
C ALA A 37 -23.96 13.96 36.80
N LEU A 38 -24.25 12.83 36.17
CA LEU A 38 -24.16 11.52 36.80
C LEU A 38 -22.68 11.16 36.89
N GLU A 39 -22.13 11.20 38.11
CA GLU A 39 -20.86 10.60 38.45
C GLU A 39 -20.92 9.08 38.18
N ALA A 40 -20.47 8.67 37.00
CA ALA A 40 -20.07 7.29 36.77
C ALA A 40 -18.58 7.18 37.07
N THR A 41 -18.26 6.63 38.23
CA THR A 41 -16.92 6.17 38.59
C THR A 41 -16.43 5.24 37.46
N PRO A 42 -15.28 5.49 36.81
CA PRO A 42 -14.81 4.61 35.75
C PRO A 42 -14.46 3.24 36.37
N PRO A 43 -14.96 2.13 35.82
CA PRO A 43 -14.55 0.81 36.30
C PRO A 43 -13.05 0.64 36.07
N SER A 44 -12.36 0.27 37.15
CA SER A 44 -10.92 0.06 37.21
C SER A 44 -10.38 -0.65 35.97
N HIS A 45 -9.49 0.06 35.25
CA HIS A 45 -8.88 -0.33 33.97
C HIS A 45 -8.13 -1.69 33.98
N ILE A 46 -7.91 -2.26 35.15
CA ILE A 46 -7.25 -3.56 35.33
C ILE A 46 -8.10 -4.71 34.77
N HIS A 47 -9.44 -4.62 34.81
CA HIS A 47 -10.32 -5.67 34.29
C HIS A 47 -10.41 -5.74 32.75
N ARG A 48 -10.09 -4.66 32.01
CA ARG A 48 -10.14 -4.66 30.53
C ARG A 48 -8.93 -5.33 29.88
N ARG A 49 -7.76 -5.27 30.54
CA ARG A 49 -6.51 -5.88 30.07
C ARG A 49 -6.58 -7.41 30.16
N ASP A 50 -7.18 -7.91 31.23
CA ASP A 50 -7.44 -9.35 31.42
C ASP A 50 -8.59 -9.85 30.55
N HIS A 51 -9.63 -9.04 30.28
CA HIS A 51 -10.72 -9.50 29.42
C HIS A 51 -10.31 -9.60 27.94
N SER A 52 -9.41 -8.75 27.46
CA SER A 52 -8.94 -8.76 26.07
C SER A 52 -7.91 -9.88 25.84
N ASN A 53 -6.99 -10.08 26.79
CA ASN A 53 -6.12 -11.26 26.81
C ASN A 53 -6.90 -12.54 27.09
N ALA A 54 -7.98 -12.53 27.87
CA ALA A 54 -8.86 -13.67 28.06
C ALA A 54 -9.70 -13.94 26.82
N LEU A 55 -10.20 -12.95 26.09
CA LEU A 55 -10.93 -13.16 24.83
C LEU A 55 -10.00 -13.63 23.71
N VAL A 56 -8.77 -13.11 23.63
CA VAL A 56 -7.76 -13.60 22.69
C VAL A 56 -7.24 -14.97 23.13
N ARG A 57 -7.02 -15.25 24.41
CA ARG A 57 -6.65 -16.60 24.91
C ARG A 57 -7.81 -17.59 24.87
N GLN A 58 -9.05 -17.16 25.01
CA GLN A 58 -10.26 -17.97 24.90
C GLN A 58 -10.57 -18.21 23.43
N TRP A 59 -10.35 -17.24 22.55
CA TRP A 59 -10.41 -17.44 21.11
C TRP A 59 -9.26 -18.31 20.63
N ILE A 60 -8.01 -18.07 21.05
CA ILE A 60 -6.85 -18.94 20.80
C ILE A 60 -7.09 -20.32 21.41
N ALA A 61 -7.64 -20.47 22.62
CA ALA A 61 -7.99 -21.76 23.20
C ALA A 61 -9.15 -22.44 22.46
N ASN A 62 -10.16 -21.68 22.03
CA ASN A 62 -11.28 -22.20 21.23
C ASN A 62 -10.85 -22.53 19.79
N ASN A 63 -9.75 -21.98 19.28
CA ASN A 63 -9.21 -22.22 17.94
C ASN A 63 -8.00 -23.18 17.94
N LEU A 64 -7.28 -23.35 19.05
CA LEU A 64 -6.15 -24.28 19.21
C LEU A 64 -6.50 -25.57 19.97
N LYS A 65 -7.44 -25.54 20.93
CA LYS A 65 -7.81 -26.75 21.71
C LYS A 65 -8.89 -27.59 21.05
N ASP A 66 -9.56 -27.10 20.01
CA ASP A 66 -10.68 -27.81 19.38
C ASP A 66 -10.37 -28.24 17.94
N THR A 67 -9.19 -28.82 17.75
CA THR A 67 -8.86 -29.68 16.60
C THR A 67 -9.59 -31.04 16.68
N SER A 68 -10.45 -31.26 17.68
CA SER A 68 -11.10 -32.55 17.93
C SER A 68 -12.18 -32.92 16.92
N SER A 69 -12.71 -31.97 16.13
CA SER A 69 -13.47 -32.33 14.94
C SER A 69 -13.23 -31.35 13.79
N ARG A 70 -12.76 -31.91 12.66
CA ARG A 70 -12.68 -31.23 11.36
C ARG A 70 -14.02 -30.55 11.01
N ALA A 71 -15.14 -31.11 11.45
CA ALA A 71 -16.48 -30.58 11.25
C ALA A 71 -16.73 -29.25 11.99
N THR A 72 -16.19 -29.05 13.20
CA THR A 72 -16.33 -27.79 13.96
C THR A 72 -15.55 -26.67 13.29
N ALA A 73 -14.31 -26.95 12.86
CA ALA A 73 -13.48 -26.01 12.11
C ALA A 73 -14.15 -25.64 10.77
N THR A 74 -14.63 -26.64 10.01
CA THR A 74 -15.37 -26.41 8.75
C THR A 74 -16.64 -25.59 8.97
N ARG A 75 -17.47 -25.92 9.97
CA ARG A 75 -18.70 -25.16 10.26
C ARG A 75 -18.39 -23.71 10.60
N ARG A 76 -17.32 -23.43 11.35
CA ARG A 76 -16.90 -22.06 11.69
C ARG A 76 -16.39 -21.28 10.49
N VAL A 77 -15.58 -21.89 9.62
CA VAL A 77 -15.17 -21.26 8.35
C VAL A 77 -16.40 -20.94 7.49
N LEU A 78 -17.37 -21.85 7.42
CA LEU A 78 -18.61 -21.62 6.68
C LEU A 78 -19.49 -20.52 7.30
N THR A 79 -19.60 -20.44 8.64
CA THR A 79 -20.31 -19.34 9.32
C THR A 79 -19.61 -18.01 9.10
N PHE A 80 -18.28 -17.96 9.21
CA PHE A 80 -17.49 -16.77 8.92
C PHE A 80 -17.72 -16.33 7.47
N GLN A 81 -17.61 -17.24 6.50
CA GLN A 81 -17.83 -16.96 5.08
C GLN A 81 -19.24 -16.45 4.81
N ARG A 82 -20.26 -17.06 5.44
CA ARG A 82 -21.65 -16.63 5.29
C ARG A 82 -21.89 -15.23 5.85
N ASN A 83 -21.44 -14.95 7.07
CA ASN A 83 -21.58 -13.62 7.68
C ASN A 83 -20.82 -12.56 6.87
N TYR A 84 -19.59 -12.89 6.47
CA TYR A 84 -18.78 -12.07 5.58
C TYR A 84 -19.54 -11.72 4.30
N GLN A 85 -20.10 -12.72 3.61
CA GLN A 85 -20.86 -12.52 2.37
C GLN A 85 -22.13 -11.70 2.60
N ASN A 86 -22.89 -11.97 3.67
CA ASN A 86 -24.11 -11.23 3.98
C ASN A 86 -23.83 -9.74 4.23
N VAL A 87 -22.83 -9.43 5.04
CA VAL A 87 -22.43 -8.03 5.30
C VAL A 87 -21.88 -7.41 4.03
N PHE A 88 -21.01 -8.10 3.30
CA PHE A 88 -20.46 -7.60 2.04
C PHE A 88 -21.55 -7.26 1.02
N SER A 89 -22.60 -8.08 0.91
CA SER A 89 -23.75 -7.81 0.04
C SER A 89 -24.66 -6.68 0.55
N ALA A 90 -24.73 -6.48 1.88
CA ALA A 90 -25.54 -5.42 2.49
C ALA A 90 -24.84 -4.05 2.52
N VAL A 91 -23.50 -4.03 2.46
CA VAL A 91 -22.68 -2.83 2.37
C VAL A 91 -22.74 -2.31 0.93
N ASN A 92 -23.90 -1.79 0.57
CA ASN A 92 -24.17 -1.11 -0.69
C ASN A 92 -25.43 -0.21 -0.53
N PRO A 93 -25.37 1.12 -0.65
CA PRO A 93 -24.31 2.09 -0.35
C PRO A 93 -24.61 2.87 0.97
N ALA A 94 -25.34 2.28 1.92
CA ALA A 94 -25.71 2.99 3.15
C ALA A 94 -24.51 3.10 4.12
N PRO A 95 -24.26 4.29 4.73
CA PRO A 95 -23.19 4.45 5.70
C PRO A 95 -23.40 3.57 6.92
N LEU A 96 -22.37 2.83 7.34
CA LEU A 96 -22.54 1.82 8.39
C LEU A 96 -22.88 2.43 9.74
N TYR A 97 -22.50 3.69 10.00
CA TYR A 97 -22.93 4.44 11.20
C TYR A 97 -24.46 4.58 11.32
N GLN A 98 -25.20 4.37 10.23
CA GLN A 98 -26.66 4.37 10.23
C GLN A 98 -27.25 2.98 10.54
N THR A 99 -26.41 1.94 10.61
CA THR A 99 -26.87 0.59 10.97
C THR A 99 -26.88 0.41 12.48
N PRO A 100 -27.90 -0.24 13.07
CA PRO A 100 -27.93 -0.54 14.51
C PRO A 100 -26.73 -1.37 15.01
N LEU A 101 -26.04 -2.07 14.10
CA LEU A 101 -24.88 -2.92 14.38
C LEU A 101 -23.62 -2.09 14.69
N TYR A 102 -23.52 -0.87 14.17
CA TYR A 102 -22.33 -0.02 14.33
C TYR A 102 -21.97 0.23 15.80
N ASN A 103 -22.98 0.57 16.61
CA ASN A 103 -22.80 0.87 18.03
C ASN A 103 -22.62 -0.39 18.90
N GLN A 104 -22.81 -1.59 18.34
CA GLN A 104 -22.71 -2.85 19.06
C GLN A 104 -21.30 -3.45 19.01
N TRP A 105 -20.44 -2.96 18.12
CA TRP A 105 -19.11 -3.52 17.93
C TRP A 105 -18.07 -2.81 18.80
N ASN A 106 -17.55 -3.52 19.81
CA ASN A 106 -16.39 -3.12 20.63
C ASN A 106 -15.06 -3.02 19.85
N SER A 107 -15.12 -2.94 18.52
CA SER A 107 -14.00 -2.89 17.60
C SER A 107 -14.04 -1.61 16.74
N ILE A 108 -14.91 -0.67 17.10
CA ILE A 108 -14.95 0.69 16.55
C ILE A 108 -14.63 1.65 17.69
N GLU A 109 -13.65 2.52 17.48
CA GLU A 109 -13.28 3.57 18.43
C GLU A 109 -13.30 4.95 17.74
N PRO A 110 -13.79 6.01 18.38
CA PRO A 110 -13.69 7.36 17.82
C PRO A 110 -12.23 7.82 17.80
N LEU A 111 -11.80 8.45 16.71
CA LEU A 111 -10.51 9.15 16.65
C LEU A 111 -10.59 10.38 17.55
N VAL A 112 -9.68 10.49 18.50
CA VAL A 112 -9.69 11.58 19.49
C VAL A 112 -9.16 12.87 18.87
N THR A 113 -9.67 14.01 19.36
CA THR A 113 -9.19 15.35 19.03
C THR A 113 -8.20 15.86 20.08
N ASP A 114 -7.47 16.95 19.79
CA ASP A 114 -6.66 17.64 20.80
C ASP A 114 -7.43 17.97 22.08
N THR A 115 -8.69 18.40 21.93
CA THR A 115 -9.56 18.75 23.06
C THR A 115 -9.94 17.54 23.89
N MET A 116 -10.12 16.37 23.28
CA MET A 116 -10.39 15.13 24.01
C MET A 116 -9.15 14.63 24.75
N VAL A 117 -7.98 14.72 24.13
CA VAL A 117 -6.70 14.34 24.77
C VAL A 117 -6.39 15.27 25.95
N ALA A 118 -6.61 16.59 25.80
CA ALA A 118 -6.48 17.55 26.88
C ALA A 118 -7.43 17.28 28.06
N ARG A 119 -8.54 16.57 27.81
CA ARG A 119 -9.51 16.11 28.83
C ARG A 119 -9.16 14.72 29.40
N GLY A 120 -8.01 14.15 29.04
CA GLY A 120 -7.54 12.85 29.55
C GLY A 120 -8.08 11.63 28.80
N VAL A 121 -8.72 11.80 27.63
CA VAL A 121 -9.08 10.66 26.78
C VAL A 121 -7.80 10.04 26.21
N ALA A 122 -7.72 8.71 26.20
CA ALA A 122 -6.55 7.99 25.71
C ALA A 122 -6.19 8.37 24.27
N GLU A 123 -4.93 8.75 24.05
CA GLU A 123 -4.42 9.20 22.76
C GLU A 123 -4.49 8.08 21.70
N ASN A 124 -5.24 8.31 20.63
CA ASN A 124 -5.36 7.40 19.49
C ASN A 124 -5.26 8.09 18.12
N ARG A 125 -4.74 9.33 18.06
CA ARG A 125 -4.44 10.03 16.80
C ARG A 125 -3.26 9.41 16.08
N ILE A 126 -3.24 9.48 14.76
CA ILE A 126 -2.17 8.87 13.95
C ILE A 126 -0.81 9.52 14.27
N CYS A 127 0.10 8.73 14.86
CA CYS A 127 1.52 9.11 15.05
C CYS A 127 1.78 10.46 15.77
N HIS A 128 0.90 10.89 16.67
CA HIS A 128 1.03 12.19 17.35
C HIS A 128 2.00 12.14 18.55
N GLY A 129 2.91 13.11 18.66
CA GLY A 129 3.60 13.46 19.92
C GLY A 129 4.45 12.36 20.59
N GLN A 130 4.88 11.35 19.85
CA GLN A 130 5.64 10.18 20.33
C GLN A 130 4.89 9.19 21.22
N PHE A 131 3.58 9.29 21.47
CA PHE A 131 2.83 8.26 22.21
C PHE A 131 1.40 8.21 21.72
N SER A 132 1.00 7.15 21.03
CA SER A 132 -0.36 6.97 20.52
C SER A 132 -0.77 5.51 20.50
N ARG A 133 -2.08 5.23 20.48
CA ARG A 133 -2.61 3.90 20.20
C ARG A 133 -2.66 3.58 18.70
N LEU A 134 -2.59 4.59 17.82
CA LEU A 134 -2.70 4.43 16.37
C LEU A 134 -1.41 4.87 15.66
N HIS A 135 -0.81 3.96 14.90
CA HIS A 135 0.45 4.19 14.21
C HIS A 135 0.35 3.89 12.72
N ARG A 136 0.87 4.81 11.89
CA ARG A 136 1.11 4.59 10.46
C ARG A 136 2.50 4.02 10.26
N LEU A 137 2.59 2.83 9.70
CA LEU A 137 3.86 2.16 9.41
C LEU A 137 4.49 2.69 8.12
N THR A 138 5.77 2.42 7.91
CA THR A 138 6.51 2.76 6.68
C THR A 138 5.97 2.04 5.46
N CYS A 139 5.34 0.87 5.64
CA CYS A 139 4.57 0.19 4.59
C CYS A 139 3.22 0.86 4.29
N GLY A 140 2.84 1.90 5.05
CA GLY A 140 1.62 2.70 4.92
C GLY A 140 0.40 2.14 5.65
N HIS A 141 0.41 0.87 6.06
CA HIS A 141 -0.68 0.30 6.87
C HIS A 141 -0.77 1.00 8.23
N LEU A 142 -2.00 1.16 8.72
CA LEU A 142 -2.28 1.57 10.08
C LEU A 142 -2.31 0.34 10.99
N VAL A 143 -1.70 0.48 12.16
CA VAL A 143 -1.77 -0.51 13.22
C VAL A 143 -2.22 0.13 14.52
N TYR A 144 -2.92 -0.65 15.31
CA TYR A 144 -3.44 -0.26 16.58
C TYR A 144 -2.77 -1.05 17.71
N VAL A 145 -2.51 -0.38 18.83
CA VAL A 145 -1.97 -0.97 20.05
C VAL A 145 -2.88 -0.71 21.24
N ALA A 146 -2.98 -1.71 22.12
CA ALA A 146 -3.89 -1.66 23.26
C ALA A 146 -3.58 -0.49 24.19
N GLU A 147 -2.30 -0.18 24.41
CA GLU A 147 -1.83 0.95 25.22
C GLU A 147 -1.03 1.90 24.34
N ALA A 148 -1.17 3.21 24.60
CA ALA A 148 -0.43 4.21 23.85
C ALA A 148 1.06 3.90 23.94
N ALA A 149 1.70 3.76 22.78
CA ALA A 149 3.09 3.39 22.67
C ALA A 149 3.83 4.44 21.85
N ALA A 150 5.13 4.51 22.06
CA ALA A 150 5.95 5.37 21.24
C ALA A 150 6.10 4.89 19.80
N CYS A 151 6.21 5.83 18.85
CA CYS A 151 6.51 5.48 17.48
C CYS A 151 7.76 4.59 17.42
N GLY A 152 7.64 3.42 16.80
CA GLY A 152 8.75 2.49 16.61
C GLY A 152 9.52 2.83 15.33
N VAL A 153 10.65 2.15 15.11
CA VAL A 153 11.48 2.32 13.90
C VAL A 153 10.74 2.04 12.59
N SER A 154 9.63 1.30 12.66
CA SER A 154 8.79 0.98 11.52
C SER A 154 7.65 1.98 11.28
N CYS A 155 7.54 3.06 12.06
CA CYS A 155 6.55 4.12 11.82
C CYS A 155 7.03 5.09 10.73
N ALA A 156 6.12 5.51 9.85
CA ALA A 156 6.43 6.46 8.77
C ALA A 156 6.98 7.81 9.30
N GLY A 157 6.49 8.26 10.46
CA GLY A 157 6.93 9.51 11.11
C GLY A 157 8.12 9.37 12.08
N ALA A 158 8.71 8.18 12.26
CA ALA A 158 9.80 7.99 13.24
C ALA A 158 11.13 8.59 12.80
N ALA A 159 11.32 8.81 11.50
CA ALA A 159 12.52 9.39 10.94
C ALA A 159 12.46 10.93 11.02
N ARG A 160 12.92 11.50 12.15
CA ARG A 160 13.57 12.84 12.22
C ARG A 160 14.09 13.20 13.62
N ASN A 161 13.60 12.58 14.70
CA ASN A 161 14.03 12.91 16.06
C ASN A 161 14.79 11.74 16.69
N ASN A 162 16.12 11.73 16.52
CA ASN A 162 17.26 11.12 17.27
C ASN A 162 17.10 10.04 18.36
N TYR A 163 15.95 9.38 18.55
CA TYR A 163 15.75 8.29 19.50
C TYR A 163 15.77 6.91 18.83
N ALA A 164 16.46 6.80 17.68
CA ALA A 164 16.61 5.59 16.86
C ALA A 164 17.39 4.44 17.56
N GLY A 165 17.63 4.51 18.87
CA GLY A 165 18.47 3.56 19.59
C GLY A 165 17.77 2.34 20.19
N VAL A 166 16.49 2.41 20.57
CA VAL A 166 15.92 1.37 21.48
C VAL A 166 14.42 1.06 21.27
N GLY A 167 13.75 1.67 20.29
CA GLY A 167 12.30 1.46 20.10
C GLY A 167 11.97 0.15 19.37
N ALA A 168 11.35 -0.81 20.06
CA ALA A 168 10.79 -2.01 19.42
C ALA A 168 9.90 -1.64 18.22
N SER A 169 10.08 -2.34 17.10
CA SER A 169 9.32 -2.15 15.87
C SER A 169 7.83 -2.52 16.05
N PHE A 170 6.97 -2.17 15.10
CA PHE A 170 5.62 -2.71 15.04
C PHE A 170 5.54 -3.78 13.95
N HIS A 171 5.01 -4.95 14.29
CA HIS A 171 4.87 -6.05 13.35
C HIS A 171 3.60 -5.91 12.50
N CYS A 172 3.75 -5.61 11.20
CA CYS A 172 2.61 -5.45 10.30
C CYS A 172 1.99 -6.81 9.91
N ARG A 173 0.89 -7.19 10.56
CA ARG A 173 0.16 -8.45 10.24
C ARG A 173 -0.33 -8.51 8.79
N LEU A 174 -0.75 -7.39 8.18
CA LEU A 174 -1.19 -7.38 6.77
C LEU A 174 -0.04 -7.71 5.81
N CYS A 175 1.15 -7.14 6.03
CA CYS A 175 2.34 -7.49 5.24
C CYS A 175 2.75 -8.96 5.44
N PHE A 176 2.64 -9.47 6.68
CA PHE A 176 2.89 -10.88 6.96
C PHE A 176 1.93 -11.79 6.19
N ARG A 177 0.61 -11.57 6.29
CA ARG A 177 -0.41 -12.32 5.55
C ARG A 177 -0.16 -12.31 4.05
N ARG A 178 0.29 -11.18 3.51
CA ARG A 178 0.65 -11.07 2.10
C ARG A 178 1.79 -12.00 1.71
N ARG A 179 2.90 -11.94 2.42
CA ARG A 179 4.07 -12.77 2.15
C ARG A 179 3.74 -14.27 2.32
N SER A 180 3.06 -14.64 3.41
CA SER A 180 2.63 -16.03 3.63
C SER A 180 1.68 -16.52 2.53
N GLY A 181 0.73 -15.67 2.11
CA GLY A 181 -0.16 -15.96 0.98
C GLY A 181 0.61 -16.21 -0.31
N GLU A 182 1.56 -15.34 -0.65
CA GLU A 182 2.42 -15.46 -1.84
C GLU A 182 3.27 -16.75 -1.79
N GLU A 183 3.82 -17.12 -0.64
CA GLU A 183 4.58 -18.38 -0.43
C GLU A 183 3.71 -19.62 -0.65
N ARG A 184 2.40 -19.52 -0.39
CA ARG A 184 1.40 -20.58 -0.64
C ARG A 184 0.82 -20.54 -2.05
N GLY A 185 1.35 -19.71 -2.94
CA GLY A 185 0.86 -19.54 -4.31
C GLY A 185 -0.48 -18.80 -4.41
N ARG A 186 -0.90 -18.11 -3.35
CA ARG A 186 -2.09 -17.25 -3.38
C ARG A 186 -1.67 -15.84 -3.77
N VAL A 187 -2.41 -15.23 -4.69
CA VAL A 187 -2.10 -13.88 -5.19
C VAL A 187 -3.06 -12.89 -4.57
N LEU A 188 -2.54 -12.00 -3.73
CA LEU A 188 -3.29 -10.83 -3.27
C LEU A 188 -3.33 -9.76 -4.36
N ARG A 189 -4.53 -9.43 -4.81
CA ARG A 189 -4.72 -8.38 -5.82
C ARG A 189 -4.85 -7.00 -5.19
N ARG A 190 -5.34 -6.94 -3.95
CA ARG A 190 -5.50 -5.72 -3.17
C ARG A 190 -4.95 -5.93 -1.76
N TRP A 191 -4.69 -4.82 -1.06
CA TRP A 191 -4.25 -4.90 0.33
C TRP A 191 -5.36 -5.44 1.23
N HIS A 192 -6.61 -5.02 0.98
CA HIS A 192 -7.78 -5.40 1.77
C HIS A 192 -8.16 -6.87 1.56
N ASP A 193 -7.70 -7.54 0.49
CA ASP A 193 -7.78 -9.00 0.33
C ASP A 193 -7.04 -9.75 1.46
N ALA A 194 -6.04 -9.14 2.11
CA ALA A 194 -5.37 -9.74 3.27
C ALA A 194 -6.27 -9.83 4.53
N LEU A 195 -7.49 -9.29 4.45
CA LEU A 195 -8.54 -9.47 5.46
C LEU A 195 -9.46 -10.68 5.15
N LEU A 196 -9.32 -11.31 3.99
CA LEU A 196 -10.11 -12.51 3.66
C LEU A 196 -9.67 -13.70 4.52
N PRO A 197 -10.60 -14.59 4.90
CA PRO A 197 -10.31 -15.72 5.77
C PRO A 197 -9.28 -16.68 5.19
N GLU A 198 -9.19 -16.79 3.86
CA GLU A 198 -8.17 -17.60 3.22
C GLU A 198 -6.75 -17.09 3.49
N PHE A 199 -6.54 -15.80 3.70
CA PHE A 199 -5.22 -15.22 4.02
C PHE A 199 -4.93 -15.15 5.53
N ILE A 200 -5.86 -15.58 6.38
CA ILE A 200 -5.73 -15.53 7.84
C ILE A 200 -5.42 -16.94 8.36
N ASP A 201 -4.16 -17.16 8.73
CA ASP A 201 -3.71 -18.38 9.40
C ASP A 201 -3.23 -18.03 10.80
N LEU A 202 -4.12 -18.22 11.78
CA LEU A 202 -3.89 -17.81 13.16
C LEU A 202 -2.75 -18.57 13.83
N GLY A 203 -2.59 -19.85 13.48
CA GLY A 203 -1.50 -20.66 13.99
C GLY A 203 -0.15 -20.17 13.47
N GLU A 204 -0.10 -19.77 12.20
CA GLU A 204 1.10 -19.19 11.62
C GLU A 204 1.37 -17.76 12.11
N GLU A 205 0.35 -16.91 12.23
CA GLU A 205 0.48 -15.57 12.82
C GLU A 205 1.02 -15.64 14.25
N ALA A 206 0.54 -16.58 15.06
CA ALA A 206 1.04 -16.79 16.43
C ALA A 206 2.50 -17.27 16.45
N ARG A 207 2.87 -18.18 15.55
CA ARG A 207 4.27 -18.64 15.41
C ARG A 207 5.19 -17.53 14.93
N GLU A 208 4.73 -16.69 14.00
CA GLU A 208 5.48 -15.53 13.55
C GLU A 208 5.66 -14.53 14.69
N TRP A 209 4.58 -14.20 15.41
CA TRP A 209 4.64 -13.31 16.55
C TRP A 209 5.65 -13.77 17.60
N GLU A 210 5.68 -15.06 17.92
CA GLU A 210 6.64 -15.64 18.87
C GLU A 210 8.11 -15.39 18.46
N LYS A 211 8.42 -15.38 17.15
CA LYS A 211 9.78 -15.03 16.66
C LYS A 211 10.11 -13.56 16.87
N PHE A 212 9.13 -12.67 16.70
CA PHE A 212 9.33 -11.22 16.70
C PHE A 212 9.06 -10.55 18.04
N ARG A 213 8.45 -11.23 19.02
CA ARG A 213 7.99 -10.64 20.30
C ARG A 213 9.06 -9.90 21.10
N TRP A 214 10.33 -10.23 20.88
CA TRP A 214 11.48 -9.62 21.56
C TRP A 214 11.95 -8.31 20.93
N ILE A 215 11.61 -8.08 19.65
CA ILE A 215 12.08 -6.94 18.84
C ILE A 215 10.93 -6.12 18.24
N ALA A 216 9.69 -6.58 18.42
CA ALA A 216 8.49 -5.93 17.94
C ALA A 216 7.43 -5.88 19.04
N ARG A 217 6.58 -4.85 18.98
CA ARG A 217 5.40 -4.68 19.81
C ARG A 217 4.21 -5.39 19.18
N GLU A 218 3.36 -5.93 20.04
CA GLU A 218 2.12 -6.51 19.59
C GLU A 218 1.21 -5.39 19.10
N CYS A 219 0.73 -5.55 17.88
CA CYS A 219 -0.25 -4.65 17.29
C CYS A 219 -1.18 -5.43 16.37
N GLU A 220 -2.30 -4.81 16.04
CA GLU A 220 -3.29 -5.34 15.11
C GLU A 220 -3.52 -4.37 13.94
N PRO A 221 -3.99 -4.84 12.78
CA PRO A 221 -4.39 -3.96 11.70
C PRO A 221 -5.45 -2.96 12.16
N ALA A 222 -5.40 -1.75 11.62
CA ALA A 222 -6.40 -0.72 11.84
C ALA A 222 -6.84 -0.11 10.52
N TYR A 223 -8.08 0.37 10.48
CA TYR A 223 -8.62 1.13 9.38
C TYR A 223 -9.22 2.43 9.93
N VAL A 224 -8.97 3.57 9.29
CA VAL A 224 -9.60 4.84 9.68
C VAL A 224 -10.61 5.18 8.60
N GLU A 225 -11.88 5.22 8.97
CA GLU A 225 -12.92 5.64 8.06
C GLU A 225 -13.00 7.17 7.93
N PRO A 226 -13.59 7.72 6.85
CA PRO A 226 -13.65 9.16 6.61
C PRO A 226 -14.34 9.98 7.72
N HIS A 227 -15.27 9.38 8.47
CA HIS A 227 -15.96 10.08 9.57
C HIS A 227 -15.14 10.12 10.87
N GLY A 228 -13.88 9.66 10.85
CA GLY A 228 -13.00 9.74 12.00
C GLY A 228 -13.21 8.63 13.03
N HIS A 229 -13.59 7.43 12.59
CA HIS A 229 -13.56 6.24 13.46
C HIS A 229 -12.44 5.28 13.06
N ILE A 230 -11.88 4.63 14.07
CA ILE A 230 -10.89 3.57 13.96
C ILE A 230 -11.64 2.25 14.01
N MET A 231 -11.55 1.47 12.94
CA MET A 231 -12.08 0.12 12.85
C MET A 231 -10.97 -0.90 13.02
N LEU A 232 -11.17 -1.82 13.94
CA LEU A 232 -10.28 -2.93 14.21
C LEU A 232 -10.89 -4.19 13.58
N PRO A 233 -10.36 -4.69 12.45
CA PRO A 233 -10.90 -5.85 11.74
C PRO A 233 -10.59 -7.14 12.51
N ARG A 234 -11.22 -7.31 13.68
CA ARG A 234 -11.13 -8.48 14.56
C ARG A 234 -12.21 -9.52 14.26
N VAL A 235 -13.33 -9.06 13.70
CA VAL A 235 -14.52 -9.87 13.39
C VAL A 235 -14.85 -9.80 11.91
N ALA A 236 -15.53 -10.85 11.40
CA ALA A 236 -15.86 -11.02 9.99
C ALA A 236 -16.61 -9.81 9.41
N ASP A 237 -17.54 -9.25 10.17
CA ASP A 237 -18.43 -8.18 9.71
C ASP A 237 -17.65 -6.88 9.44
N ILE A 238 -16.71 -6.52 10.32
CA ILE A 238 -15.84 -5.35 10.13
C ILE A 238 -14.86 -5.59 8.98
N MET A 239 -14.28 -6.79 8.89
CA MET A 239 -13.43 -7.15 7.73
C MET A 239 -14.20 -7.01 6.41
N ALA A 240 -15.44 -7.50 6.36
CA ALA A 240 -16.30 -7.42 5.19
C ALA A 240 -16.64 -5.96 4.84
N TYR A 241 -16.96 -5.15 5.83
CA TYR A 241 -17.21 -3.73 5.63
C TYR A 241 -16.00 -2.99 5.06
N VAL A 242 -14.83 -3.11 5.69
CA VAL A 242 -13.61 -2.44 5.23
C VAL A 242 -13.31 -2.82 3.79
N ARG A 243 -13.46 -4.11 3.42
CA ARG A 243 -13.26 -4.57 2.05
C ARG A 243 -14.30 -3.99 1.08
N ALA A 244 -15.58 -4.05 1.42
CA ALA A 244 -16.65 -3.51 0.56
C ALA A 244 -16.47 -2.02 0.32
N PHE A 245 -16.14 -1.27 1.38
CA PHE A 245 -15.93 0.16 1.30
C PHE A 245 -14.72 0.54 0.44
N GLU A 246 -13.58 -0.16 0.58
CA GLU A 246 -12.42 0.06 -0.27
C GLU A 246 -12.66 -0.34 -1.74
N ILE A 247 -13.43 -1.40 -1.99
CA ILE A 247 -13.84 -1.78 -3.35
C ILE A 247 -14.70 -0.69 -3.98
N ASN A 248 -15.69 -0.16 -3.26
CA ASN A 248 -16.55 0.91 -3.77
C ASN A 248 -15.72 2.15 -4.10
N LYS A 249 -14.78 2.55 -3.23
CA LYS A 249 -13.84 3.65 -3.50
C LYS A 249 -12.99 3.40 -4.76
N GLU A 250 -12.51 2.18 -4.96
CA GLU A 250 -11.76 1.81 -6.16
C GLU A 250 -12.62 1.89 -7.42
N GLU A 251 -13.88 1.43 -7.37
CA GLU A 251 -14.84 1.47 -8.48
C GLU A 251 -15.23 2.91 -8.83
N GLU A 252 -15.55 3.74 -7.84
CA GLU A 252 -15.81 5.18 -8.01
C GLU A 252 -14.62 5.88 -8.67
N MET A 253 -13.40 5.59 -8.21
CA MET A 253 -12.19 6.16 -8.80
C MET A 253 -11.96 5.68 -10.24
N MET A 254 -12.30 4.42 -10.55
CA MET A 254 -12.23 3.89 -11.91
C MET A 254 -13.23 4.57 -12.86
N LEU A 255 -14.44 4.86 -12.39
CA LEU A 255 -15.44 5.63 -13.15
C LEU A 255 -14.98 7.08 -13.37
N LYS A 256 -14.40 7.70 -12.33
CA LYS A 256 -13.83 9.04 -12.43
C LYS A 256 -12.63 9.09 -13.39
N LEU A 257 -11.80 8.05 -13.40
CA LEU A 257 -10.71 7.88 -14.37
C LEU A 257 -11.23 7.84 -15.81
N ASP A 258 -12.33 7.12 -16.05
CA ASP A 258 -13.00 7.11 -17.36
C ASP A 258 -13.46 8.49 -17.76
N GLU A 259 -14.21 9.16 -16.89
CA GLU A 259 -14.76 10.49 -17.15
C GLU A 259 -13.66 11.51 -17.49
N VAL A 260 -12.61 11.56 -16.67
CA VAL A 260 -11.48 12.49 -16.85
C VAL A 260 -10.73 12.18 -18.15
N CYS A 261 -10.55 10.90 -18.49
CA CYS A 261 -9.86 10.51 -19.71
C CYS A 261 -10.71 10.72 -20.97
N SER A 262 -12.03 10.53 -20.90
CA SER A 262 -12.93 10.72 -22.05
C SER A 262 -13.17 12.18 -22.36
N THR A 263 -13.25 13.05 -21.34
CA THR A 263 -13.55 14.48 -21.51
C THR A 263 -12.31 15.33 -21.77
N GLY A 264 -11.12 14.88 -21.34
CA GLY A 264 -9.92 15.70 -21.29
C GLY A 264 -8.79 15.36 -22.26
N MET A 265 -8.83 14.24 -22.98
CA MET A 265 -7.64 13.67 -23.65
C MET A 265 -7.63 13.73 -25.19
N GLY A 266 -8.61 14.38 -25.82
CA GLY A 266 -8.68 14.52 -27.28
C GLY A 266 -8.76 13.17 -28.03
N GLU A 267 -8.09 13.07 -29.18
CA GLU A 267 -8.13 11.89 -30.07
C GLU A 267 -7.37 10.66 -29.53
N HIS A 268 -6.67 10.77 -28.39
CA HIS A 268 -5.83 9.69 -27.86
C HIS A 268 -6.63 8.64 -27.07
N ARG A 269 -7.47 7.88 -27.78
CA ARG A 269 -8.35 6.83 -27.20
C ARG A 269 -7.62 5.79 -26.33
N ASP A 270 -6.34 5.55 -26.58
CA ASP A 270 -5.53 4.58 -25.83
C ASP A 270 -5.13 5.03 -24.41
N ILE A 271 -5.19 6.33 -24.10
CA ILE A 271 -4.67 6.85 -22.82
C ILE A 271 -5.51 6.37 -21.64
N GLY A 272 -6.84 6.36 -21.78
CA GLY A 272 -7.74 5.88 -20.74
C GLY A 272 -7.50 4.41 -20.39
N GLY A 273 -7.33 3.55 -21.40
CA GLY A 273 -6.99 2.13 -21.19
C GLY A 273 -5.67 1.95 -20.43
N LEU A 274 -4.60 2.64 -20.87
CA LEU A 274 -3.29 2.58 -20.20
C LEU A 274 -3.33 3.15 -18.78
N ALA A 275 -4.05 4.25 -18.55
CA ALA A 275 -4.19 4.84 -17.22
C ALA A 275 -4.87 3.87 -16.26
N LYS A 276 -5.94 3.19 -16.69
CA LYS A 276 -6.60 2.15 -15.90
C LYS A 276 -5.70 0.97 -15.58
N ASP A 277 -4.95 0.49 -16.58
CA ASP A 277 -3.99 -0.59 -16.38
C ASP A 277 -2.93 -0.20 -15.35
N PHE A 278 -2.37 1.01 -15.46
CA PHE A 278 -1.43 1.55 -14.49
C PHE A 278 -2.04 1.68 -13.10
N PHE A 279 -3.24 2.25 -13.00
CA PHE A 279 -3.93 2.39 -11.72
C PHE A 279 -4.15 1.02 -11.06
N GLY A 280 -4.63 0.03 -11.81
CA GLY A 280 -4.79 -1.33 -11.33
C GLY A 280 -3.49 -1.97 -10.82
N GLN A 281 -2.36 -1.67 -11.46
CA GLN A 281 -1.03 -2.11 -11.00
C GLN A 281 -0.58 -1.36 -9.74
N LEU A 282 -0.83 -0.04 -9.64
CA LEU A 282 -0.53 0.74 -8.43
C LEU A 282 -1.29 0.19 -7.22
N LEU A 283 -2.57 -0.15 -7.38
CA LEU A 283 -3.40 -0.74 -6.32
C LEU A 283 -2.90 -2.11 -5.85
N ARG A 284 -2.41 -2.97 -6.76
CA ARG A 284 -1.81 -4.27 -6.38
C ARG A 284 -0.58 -4.12 -5.49
N HIS A 285 0.11 -2.99 -5.62
CA HIS A 285 1.34 -2.69 -4.91
C HIS A 285 1.23 -1.44 -4.04
N HIS A 286 0.02 -1.18 -3.53
CA HIS A 286 -0.32 0.04 -2.78
C HIS A 286 0.62 0.32 -1.60
N HIS A 287 1.09 -0.73 -0.92
CA HIS A 287 2.07 -0.68 0.16
C HIS A 287 3.43 -0.06 -0.26
N VAL A 288 3.85 -0.22 -1.51
CA VAL A 288 5.08 0.43 -2.04
C VAL A 288 4.90 1.95 -2.11
N PHE A 289 3.65 2.40 -2.23
CA PHE A 289 3.25 3.80 -2.29
C PHE A 289 2.76 4.32 -0.93
N VAL A 290 3.08 3.59 0.16
CA VAL A 290 2.72 3.96 1.54
C VAL A 290 1.21 4.20 1.67
N HIS A 291 0.41 3.40 0.97
CA HIS A 291 -1.04 3.55 0.89
C HIS A 291 -1.48 4.98 0.53
N ALA A 292 -0.86 5.56 -0.50
CA ALA A 292 -1.26 6.86 -1.05
C ALA A 292 -2.76 6.91 -1.37
N GLU A 293 -3.39 8.07 -1.17
CA GLU A 293 -4.82 8.25 -1.49
C GLU A 293 -5.12 7.90 -2.95
N LEU A 294 -6.32 7.35 -3.19
CA LEU A 294 -6.70 6.84 -4.52
C LEU A 294 -6.66 7.92 -5.59
N GLY A 295 -7.10 9.14 -5.26
CA GLY A 295 -7.02 10.29 -6.17
C GLY A 295 -5.57 10.57 -6.60
N THR A 296 -4.62 10.53 -5.66
CA THR A 296 -3.19 10.70 -5.98
C THR A 296 -2.68 9.59 -6.91
N LEU A 297 -3.06 8.33 -6.66
CA LEU A 297 -2.67 7.21 -7.52
C LEU A 297 -3.29 7.30 -8.92
N ALA A 298 -4.55 7.74 -9.02
CA ALA A 298 -5.23 7.98 -10.29
C ALA A 298 -4.52 9.08 -11.10
N THR A 299 -4.16 10.20 -10.45
CA THR A 299 -3.36 11.26 -11.07
C THR A 299 -2.02 10.71 -11.59
N VAL A 300 -1.30 9.94 -10.78
CA VAL A 300 -0.03 9.31 -11.19
C VAL A 300 -0.23 8.39 -12.39
N ALA A 301 -1.27 7.55 -12.38
CA ALA A 301 -1.56 6.62 -13.46
C ALA A 301 -1.83 7.33 -14.80
N VAL A 302 -2.64 8.39 -14.76
CA VAL A 302 -2.91 9.23 -15.94
C VAL A 302 -1.64 9.93 -16.43
N MET A 303 -0.84 10.51 -15.53
CA MET A 303 0.42 11.17 -15.88
C MET A 303 1.43 10.20 -16.50
N LEU A 304 1.46 8.93 -16.06
CA LEU A 304 2.29 7.90 -16.67
C LEU A 304 1.82 7.55 -18.08
N ALA A 305 0.50 7.42 -18.29
CA ALA A 305 -0.08 7.15 -19.60
C ALA A 305 0.19 8.28 -20.60
N LEU A 306 -0.04 9.53 -20.20
CA LEU A 306 0.28 10.73 -20.97
C LEU A 306 1.75 10.77 -21.38
N HIS A 307 2.66 10.64 -20.41
CA HIS A 307 4.10 10.70 -20.67
C HIS A 307 4.56 9.56 -21.59
N LEU A 308 4.02 8.34 -21.40
CA LEU A 308 4.34 7.22 -22.28
C LEU A 308 3.91 7.49 -23.73
N LYS A 309 2.76 8.14 -23.94
CA LYS A 309 2.26 8.55 -25.25
C LYS A 309 2.89 9.85 -25.79
N GLY A 310 3.79 10.47 -25.03
CA GLY A 310 4.45 11.71 -25.43
C GLY A 310 3.56 12.95 -25.34
N VAL A 311 2.45 12.87 -24.60
CA VAL A 311 1.54 13.99 -24.37
C VAL A 311 1.95 14.72 -23.09
N VAL A 312 1.98 16.05 -23.13
CA VAL A 312 2.27 16.89 -21.96
C VAL A 312 1.01 16.94 -21.08
N GLY A 313 1.14 16.53 -19.82
CA GLY A 313 0.07 16.58 -18.83
C GLY A 313 0.26 17.68 -17.81
N ASN A 314 -0.84 18.33 -17.39
CA ASN A 314 -0.85 19.21 -16.22
C ASN A 314 -1.24 18.39 -14.98
N TYR A 315 -0.26 18.07 -14.13
CA TYR A 315 -0.53 17.25 -12.94
C TYR A 315 -1.37 18.00 -11.89
N GLU A 316 -1.29 19.33 -11.80
CA GLU A 316 -2.05 20.12 -10.82
C GLU A 316 -3.55 20.07 -11.12
N LEU A 317 -3.91 20.24 -12.39
CA LEU A 317 -5.29 20.07 -12.85
C LEU A 317 -5.80 18.65 -12.59
N LEU A 318 -4.95 17.63 -12.78
CA LEU A 318 -5.34 16.26 -12.49
C LEU A 318 -5.46 15.98 -10.98
N LEU A 319 -4.63 16.59 -10.13
CA LEU A 319 -4.78 16.49 -8.68
C LEU A 319 -6.12 17.09 -8.25
N GLU A 320 -6.49 18.26 -8.79
CA GLU A 320 -7.79 18.88 -8.55
C GLU A 320 -8.95 17.99 -9.03
N LYS A 321 -8.90 17.53 -10.29
CA LYS A 321 -9.94 16.66 -10.86
C LYS A 321 -10.14 15.39 -10.03
N PHE A 322 -9.07 14.75 -9.56
CA PHE A 322 -9.16 13.54 -8.75
C PHE A 322 -9.31 13.81 -7.25
N GLU A 323 -9.48 15.06 -6.83
CA GLU A 323 -9.59 15.46 -5.42
C GLU A 323 -8.44 14.91 -4.56
N ALA A 324 -7.25 14.87 -5.14
CA ALA A 324 -6.06 14.34 -4.49
C ALA A 324 -5.56 15.34 -3.44
N PRO A 325 -5.50 14.97 -2.14
CA PRO A 325 -5.07 15.89 -1.11
C PRO A 325 -3.59 16.22 -1.23
N PRO A 326 -3.16 17.41 -0.77
CA PRO A 326 -1.74 17.76 -0.73
C PRO A 326 -0.98 16.80 0.21
N ARG A 327 0.22 16.38 -0.21
CA ARG A 327 1.08 15.46 0.56
C ARG A 327 2.40 16.14 0.91
N PRO A 328 2.49 16.88 2.02
CA PRO A 328 3.72 17.56 2.40
C PRO A 328 4.87 16.59 2.72
N GLU A 329 4.55 15.37 3.18
CA GLU A 329 5.54 14.35 3.55
C GLU A 329 6.21 13.68 2.34
N CYS A 330 5.51 13.61 1.19
CA CYS A 330 5.98 12.95 -0.01
C CYS A 330 5.52 13.76 -1.23
N PRO A 331 6.40 14.62 -1.79
CA PRO A 331 6.07 15.42 -2.97
C PRO A 331 5.59 14.54 -4.12
N PHE A 332 4.64 15.05 -4.91
CA PHE A 332 4.06 14.32 -6.03
C PHE A 332 5.14 13.80 -7.00
N SER A 333 6.19 14.58 -7.28
CA SER A 333 7.30 14.18 -8.14
C SER A 333 8.02 12.92 -7.63
N THR A 334 8.25 12.81 -6.33
CA THR A 334 8.89 11.64 -5.71
C THR A 334 8.01 10.40 -5.85
N LEU A 335 6.71 10.53 -5.54
CA LEU A 335 5.76 9.43 -5.70
C LEU A 335 5.65 9.00 -7.17
N TYR A 336 5.59 9.97 -8.09
CA TYR A 336 5.56 9.73 -9.52
C TYR A 336 6.80 8.94 -9.98
N ASP A 337 8.00 9.32 -9.56
CA ASP A 337 9.24 8.62 -9.93
C ASP A 337 9.29 7.19 -9.38
N ILE A 338 8.83 6.97 -8.14
CA ILE A 338 8.70 5.63 -7.54
C ILE A 338 7.70 4.80 -8.33
N ALA A 339 6.49 5.34 -8.57
CA ALA A 339 5.42 4.69 -9.31
C ALA A 339 5.81 4.33 -10.73
N ARG A 340 6.46 5.27 -11.42
CA ARG A 340 7.10 5.08 -12.71
C ARG A 340 7.98 3.84 -12.63
N ASN A 341 9.12 3.92 -11.95
CA ASN A 341 10.08 2.82 -11.90
C ASN A 341 9.46 1.47 -11.51
N ARG A 342 8.56 1.47 -10.54
CA ARG A 342 7.91 0.26 -10.05
C ARG A 342 6.97 -0.38 -11.08
N ILE A 343 6.16 0.40 -11.80
CA ILE A 343 5.25 -0.14 -12.82
C ILE A 343 6.01 -0.88 -13.93
N VAL A 344 7.10 -0.31 -14.44
CA VAL A 344 7.96 -0.97 -15.44
C VAL A 344 8.55 -2.26 -14.89
N GLU A 345 9.03 -2.22 -13.64
CA GLU A 345 9.59 -3.40 -12.99
C GLU A 345 8.56 -4.52 -12.84
N LEU A 346 7.36 -4.19 -12.37
CA LEU A 346 6.27 -5.16 -12.20
C LEU A 346 5.83 -5.76 -13.54
N ALA A 347 5.71 -4.94 -14.58
CA ALA A 347 5.40 -5.41 -15.92
C ALA A 347 6.49 -6.37 -16.44
N ALA A 348 7.76 -6.06 -16.20
CA ALA A 348 8.87 -6.93 -16.58
C ALA A 348 8.92 -8.23 -15.77
N PHE A 349 8.61 -8.18 -14.47
CA PHE A 349 8.58 -9.36 -13.61
C PHE A 349 7.42 -10.29 -13.97
N SER A 350 6.30 -9.77 -14.44
CA SER A 350 5.22 -10.59 -15.01
C SER A 350 5.72 -11.38 -16.23
N VAL A 351 6.51 -10.76 -17.11
CA VAL A 351 7.11 -11.43 -18.29
C VAL A 351 8.05 -12.58 -17.85
N LEU A 352 8.84 -12.36 -16.80
CA LEU A 352 9.68 -13.40 -16.20
C LEU A 352 8.86 -14.55 -15.62
N ASP A 353 7.81 -14.24 -14.87
CA ASP A 353 6.96 -15.25 -14.23
C ASP A 353 6.23 -16.09 -15.29
N ASP A 354 5.75 -15.47 -16.37
CA ASP A 354 5.16 -16.16 -17.52
C ASP A 354 6.15 -17.09 -18.23
N PHE A 355 7.41 -16.66 -18.39
CA PHE A 355 8.47 -17.51 -18.95
C PHE A 355 8.71 -18.74 -18.08
N LEU A 356 8.89 -18.56 -16.77
CA LEU A 356 9.21 -19.64 -15.85
C LEU A 356 8.05 -20.65 -15.73
N ALA A 357 6.80 -20.17 -15.79
CA ALA A 357 5.63 -21.04 -15.81
C ALA A 357 5.57 -21.91 -17.08
N LYS A 358 5.97 -21.37 -18.23
CA LYS A 358 5.97 -22.05 -19.53
C LYS A 358 7.30 -22.74 -19.87
N ALA A 359 8.30 -22.64 -19.00
CA ALA A 359 9.64 -23.14 -19.29
C ALA A 359 9.64 -24.67 -19.52
N PRO A 360 10.28 -25.16 -20.60
CA PRO A 360 10.46 -26.60 -20.83
C PRO A 360 11.01 -27.34 -19.62
N VAL A 361 10.60 -28.61 -19.46
CA VAL A 361 11.07 -29.47 -18.36
C VAL A 361 12.59 -29.60 -18.36
N LYS A 362 13.26 -29.57 -19.53
CA LYS A 362 14.73 -29.59 -19.64
C LYS A 362 15.42 -28.49 -18.80
N TYR A 363 14.82 -27.31 -18.67
CA TYR A 363 15.37 -26.22 -17.85
C TYR A 363 15.00 -26.30 -16.38
N ARG A 364 13.97 -27.08 -16.05
CA ARG A 364 13.51 -27.32 -14.67
C ARG A 364 14.15 -28.55 -14.04
N ALA A 365 14.58 -29.51 -14.86
CA ALA A 365 15.06 -30.82 -14.45
C ALA A 365 16.58 -30.89 -14.25
N GLU A 366 17.35 -29.89 -14.70
CA GLU A 366 18.78 -29.79 -14.36
C GLU A 366 18.93 -29.61 -12.84
N GLN A 367 19.28 -30.71 -12.16
CA GLN A 367 19.08 -31.02 -10.73
C GLN A 367 19.72 -30.06 -9.70
N HIS A 368 20.43 -29.03 -10.13
CA HIS A 368 21.17 -28.10 -9.26
C HIS A 368 20.63 -26.67 -9.27
N VAL A 369 19.59 -26.39 -10.06
CA VAL A 369 19.07 -25.02 -10.23
C VAL A 369 17.61 -24.99 -9.83
N ARG A 370 17.28 -24.33 -8.72
CA ARG A 370 15.87 -24.11 -8.39
C ARG A 370 15.38 -22.97 -9.29
N ASN A 371 14.18 -23.07 -9.85
CA ASN A 371 13.57 -21.96 -10.58
C ASN A 371 13.57 -20.63 -9.79
N GLY A 372 13.55 -20.71 -8.45
CA GLY A 372 13.71 -19.55 -7.56
C GLY A 372 15.04 -18.82 -7.72
N ASP A 373 16.12 -19.52 -8.08
CA ASP A 373 17.45 -18.97 -8.22
C ASP A 373 17.57 -18.16 -9.52
N VAL A 374 17.13 -18.72 -10.65
CA VAL A 374 17.06 -18.01 -11.94
C VAL A 374 16.17 -16.77 -11.82
N LYS A 375 14.99 -16.91 -11.19
CA LYS A 375 14.07 -15.81 -10.95
C LYS A 375 14.74 -14.68 -10.17
N THR A 376 15.46 -15.03 -9.10
CA THR A 376 16.14 -14.07 -8.22
C THR A 376 17.26 -13.34 -8.97
N VAL A 377 18.12 -14.06 -9.70
CA VAL A 377 19.21 -13.46 -10.47
C VAL A 377 18.69 -12.56 -11.58
N ALA A 378 17.69 -12.99 -12.35
CA ALA A 378 17.11 -12.19 -13.43
C ALA A 378 16.49 -10.88 -12.89
N ARG A 379 15.73 -10.95 -11.79
CA ARG A 379 15.18 -9.76 -11.12
C ARG A 379 16.28 -8.82 -10.64
N ARG A 380 17.34 -9.35 -10.04
CA ARG A 380 18.48 -8.55 -9.56
C ARG A 380 19.19 -7.82 -10.71
N VAL A 381 19.43 -8.51 -11.83
CA VAL A 381 20.05 -7.90 -13.02
C VAL A 381 19.18 -6.76 -13.55
N TRP A 382 17.87 -7.00 -13.67
CA TRP A 382 16.91 -5.99 -14.10
C TRP A 382 16.93 -4.76 -13.18
N THR A 383 16.77 -4.96 -11.87
CA THR A 383 16.71 -3.87 -10.88
C THR A 383 18.02 -3.08 -10.90
N LYS A 384 19.17 -3.74 -10.97
CA LYS A 384 20.47 -3.05 -11.03
C LYS A 384 20.69 -2.28 -12.33
N ALA A 385 20.25 -2.80 -13.48
CA ALA A 385 20.28 -2.08 -14.74
C ALA A 385 19.35 -0.85 -14.72
N ALA A 386 18.19 -0.96 -14.07
CA ALA A 386 17.25 0.14 -13.88
C ALA A 386 17.80 1.22 -12.92
N GLU A 387 18.41 0.83 -11.79
CA GLU A 387 19.04 1.75 -10.83
C GLU A 387 20.15 2.58 -11.49
N ARG A 388 20.96 1.96 -12.36
CA ARG A 388 22.00 2.66 -13.12
C ARG A 388 21.48 3.42 -14.35
N SER A 389 20.16 3.46 -14.55
CA SER A 389 19.53 4.12 -15.70
C SER A 389 20.11 3.69 -17.05
N LEU A 390 20.51 2.41 -17.18
CA LEU A 390 21.09 1.86 -18.41
C LEU A 390 20.14 2.03 -19.60
N PHE A 391 18.83 2.00 -19.31
CA PHE A 391 17.76 2.18 -20.27
C PHE A 391 16.80 3.27 -19.77
N GLY A 392 16.49 4.24 -20.62
CA GLY A 392 15.50 5.27 -20.34
C GLY A 392 14.11 4.67 -20.07
N TRP A 393 13.26 5.39 -19.32
CA TRP A 393 11.92 4.93 -18.92
C TRP A 393 11.09 4.37 -20.08
N LYS A 394 10.94 5.15 -21.16
CA LYS A 394 10.12 4.76 -22.32
C LYS A 394 10.65 3.48 -22.95
N TYR A 395 11.97 3.39 -23.13
CA TYR A 395 12.63 2.21 -23.69
C TYR A 395 12.45 0.98 -22.79
N ARG A 396 12.56 1.13 -21.46
CA ARG A 396 12.28 0.04 -20.52
C ARG A 396 10.84 -0.45 -20.61
N TRP A 397 9.87 0.43 -20.87
CA TRP A 397 8.49 0.00 -21.03
C TRP A 397 8.25 -0.72 -22.36
N THR A 398 8.71 -0.13 -23.47
CA THR A 398 8.47 -0.67 -24.83
C THR A 398 9.24 -1.96 -25.08
N GLU A 399 10.52 -2.01 -24.68
CA GLU A 399 11.41 -3.15 -24.90
C GLU A 399 11.54 -4.07 -23.68
N ARG A 400 10.61 -3.98 -22.70
CA ARG A 400 10.65 -4.78 -21.45
C ARG A 400 10.85 -6.28 -21.71
N GLY A 401 10.21 -6.81 -22.75
CA GLY A 401 10.30 -8.21 -23.14
C GLY A 401 11.73 -8.61 -23.53
N ARG A 402 12.42 -7.79 -24.34
CA ARG A 402 13.81 -8.05 -24.77
C ARG A 402 14.81 -7.89 -23.63
N ILE A 403 14.63 -6.83 -22.83
CA ILE A 403 15.49 -6.59 -21.68
C ILE A 403 15.36 -7.76 -20.70
N MET A 404 14.13 -8.19 -20.40
CA MET A 404 13.90 -9.34 -19.52
C MET A 404 14.40 -10.66 -20.14
N ALA A 405 14.24 -10.88 -21.45
CA ALA A 405 14.80 -12.04 -22.15
C ALA A 405 16.32 -12.13 -21.95
N SER A 406 17.01 -10.99 -22.05
CA SER A 406 18.45 -10.89 -21.83
C SER A 406 18.83 -11.12 -20.36
N CYS A 407 18.05 -10.60 -19.40
CA CYS A 407 18.23 -10.89 -17.98
C CYS A 407 18.06 -12.39 -17.67
N ILE A 408 17.06 -13.05 -18.28
CA ILE A 408 16.82 -14.50 -18.15
C ILE A 408 17.98 -15.29 -18.73
N GLN A 409 18.41 -14.97 -19.95
CA GLN A 409 19.53 -15.67 -20.59
C GLN A 409 20.80 -15.55 -19.74
N PHE A 410 21.09 -14.36 -19.21
CA PHE A 410 22.22 -14.16 -18.31
C PHE A 410 22.08 -15.01 -17.03
N ALA A 411 20.92 -14.98 -16.37
CA ALA A 411 20.67 -15.78 -15.18
C ALA A 411 20.85 -17.29 -15.46
N MET A 412 20.30 -17.79 -16.56
CA MET A 412 20.47 -19.19 -17.00
C MET A 412 21.94 -19.56 -17.22
N LYS A 413 22.73 -18.66 -17.85
CA LYS A 413 24.18 -18.84 -18.03
C LYS A 413 24.94 -18.91 -16.70
N CYS A 414 24.58 -18.10 -15.69
CA CYS A 414 25.17 -18.19 -14.34
C CYS A 414 25.00 -19.58 -13.72
N TYR A 415 23.93 -20.28 -14.07
CA TYR A 415 23.63 -21.64 -13.62
C TYR A 415 24.04 -22.73 -14.63
N ARG A 416 24.84 -22.39 -15.65
CA ARG A 416 25.31 -23.30 -16.70
C ARG A 416 24.21 -23.94 -17.56
N ILE A 417 22.99 -23.38 -17.52
CA ILE A 417 21.88 -23.80 -18.37
C ILE A 417 22.11 -23.21 -19.77
N LYS A 418 22.23 -24.07 -20.77
CA LYS A 418 22.43 -23.65 -22.17
C LYS A 418 21.09 -23.25 -22.78
N ILE A 419 20.92 -21.97 -23.03
CA ILE A 419 19.76 -21.41 -23.72
C ILE A 419 20.17 -20.25 -24.62
N GLU A 420 19.73 -20.30 -25.86
CA GLU A 420 19.93 -19.23 -26.82
C GLU A 420 18.92 -18.10 -26.57
N ILE A 421 19.32 -16.86 -26.84
CA ILE A 421 18.45 -15.69 -26.62
C ILE A 421 17.18 -15.80 -27.48
N ASP A 422 17.34 -16.32 -28.70
CA ASP A 422 16.26 -16.52 -29.64
C ASP A 422 15.18 -17.46 -29.08
N GLU A 423 15.60 -18.53 -28.38
CA GLU A 423 14.67 -19.44 -27.72
C GLU A 423 13.95 -18.76 -26.56
N VAL A 424 14.64 -17.89 -25.78
CA VAL A 424 13.98 -17.11 -24.73
C VAL A 424 12.94 -16.14 -25.32
N MET A 425 13.32 -15.40 -26.37
CA MET A 425 12.45 -14.41 -27.01
C MET A 425 11.23 -15.05 -27.66
N GLU A 426 11.42 -16.16 -28.37
CA GLU A 426 10.32 -16.93 -28.96
C GLU A 426 9.30 -17.36 -27.88
N ARG A 427 9.80 -17.88 -26.74
CA ARG A 427 8.95 -18.31 -25.62
C ARG A 427 8.22 -17.16 -24.94
N LEU A 428 8.79 -15.96 -24.99
CA LEU A 428 8.17 -14.73 -24.51
C LEU A 428 7.21 -14.08 -25.53
N GLY A 429 7.13 -14.60 -26.76
CA GLY A 429 6.38 -13.98 -27.85
C GLY A 429 6.96 -12.63 -28.28
N VAL A 430 8.26 -12.41 -28.06
CA VAL A 430 8.96 -11.18 -28.45
C VAL A 430 9.50 -11.37 -29.86
N ALA A 431 8.96 -10.62 -30.82
CA ALA A 431 9.42 -10.67 -32.21
C ALA A 431 10.92 -10.34 -32.30
N LYS A 432 11.69 -10.98 -33.19
CA LYS A 432 13.12 -10.66 -33.34
C LYS A 432 13.33 -9.24 -33.89
N ASN A 433 14.30 -8.52 -33.35
CA ASN A 433 14.76 -7.23 -33.88
C ASN A 433 16.26 -7.13 -33.63
N PHE A 434 17.04 -7.56 -34.63
CA PHE A 434 18.50 -7.70 -34.53
C PHE A 434 19.20 -6.46 -33.94
N ILE A 435 18.75 -5.25 -34.30
CA ILE A 435 19.35 -4.01 -33.80
C ILE A 435 19.05 -3.85 -32.31
N SER A 436 17.78 -3.92 -31.91
CA SER A 436 17.38 -3.77 -30.50
C SER A 436 17.99 -4.88 -29.63
N ASP A 437 18.01 -6.11 -30.14
CA ASP A 437 18.56 -7.28 -29.45
C ASP A 437 20.05 -7.10 -29.16
N THR A 438 20.82 -6.69 -30.18
CA THR A 438 22.26 -6.45 -30.05
C THR A 438 22.55 -5.30 -29.09
N VAL A 439 21.78 -4.20 -29.16
CA VAL A 439 21.93 -3.05 -28.25
C VAL A 439 21.70 -3.45 -26.80
N VAL A 440 20.61 -4.15 -26.51
CA VAL A 440 20.26 -4.60 -25.15
C VAL A 440 21.31 -5.56 -24.61
N GLN A 441 21.74 -6.55 -25.40
CA GLN A 441 22.74 -7.53 -24.98
C GLN A 441 24.10 -6.90 -24.72
N ASN A 442 24.57 -6.02 -25.61
CA ASN A 442 25.85 -5.33 -25.42
C ASN A 442 25.81 -4.43 -24.19
N ALA A 443 24.73 -3.65 -24.02
CA ALA A 443 24.56 -2.79 -22.85
C ALA A 443 24.60 -3.59 -21.54
N LEU A 444 23.86 -4.71 -21.44
CA LEU A 444 23.87 -5.56 -20.26
C LEU A 444 25.22 -6.26 -20.06
N LYS A 445 25.87 -6.73 -21.12
CA LYS A 445 27.19 -7.37 -21.04
C LYS A 445 28.25 -6.42 -20.49
N HIS A 446 28.32 -5.19 -21.01
CA HIS A 446 29.24 -4.16 -20.50
C HIS A 446 28.92 -3.79 -19.05
N PHE A 447 27.65 -3.62 -18.72
CA PHE A 447 27.20 -3.32 -17.38
C PHE A 447 27.59 -4.41 -16.36
N LEU A 448 27.43 -5.68 -16.73
CA LEU A 448 27.72 -6.82 -15.86
C LEU A 448 29.22 -7.09 -15.75
N ALA A 449 30.00 -6.86 -16.82
CA ALA A 449 31.46 -6.95 -16.77
C ALA A 449 32.05 -5.95 -15.77
N GLY A 450 31.59 -4.70 -15.76
CA GLY A 450 32.04 -3.68 -14.80
C GLY A 450 31.40 -3.75 -13.41
N SER A 451 30.67 -4.83 -13.09
CA SER A 451 30.04 -5.05 -11.78
C SER A 451 30.54 -6.31 -11.07
N ILE A 452 31.49 -7.04 -11.68
CA ILE A 452 32.12 -8.25 -11.16
C ILE A 452 33.51 -7.93 -10.53
N ASP A 453 34.00 -6.70 -10.73
CA ASP A 453 35.06 -6.08 -9.92
C ASP A 453 34.43 -5.37 -8.70
#